data_AF-A0A2X1KVY8-F1
#
_entry.id   AF-A0A2X1KVY8-F1
#
_cell.length_a   1.000
_cell.length_b   1.000
_cell.length_c   1.000
_cell.angle_alpha   90.00
_cell.angle_beta   90.00
_cell.angle_gamma   90.00
#
_symmetry.space_group_name_H-M   'P 1'
#
loop_
_entity.id
_entity.type
_entity.pdbx_description
1 polymer ?
#
loop_
_entity_poly.entity_id
_entity_poly.type
_entity_poly.pdbx_seq_one_letter_code
_entity_poly.pdbx_strand_id
1 'polypeptide(L)'
;MRALLPYLALYKRHKWMLSLGIVLAIVTLLASIGLLTLSGWFLSASAVAGVAGLYSFNYMLPAAGVRGAAITRTAGRYFERLVSHDATFRVLQHLRIYTFSKLLPLSPAGLARYRQGELLNRVVADVDTLDHLYLRVISPLVGAFVVIMVVTIGLSFLDFTLAFTLGGIMLLTLFLMPPLFYRAGKSTGQNLTHLRGQYRQQLTAWLQGQAELTIFGASDRYRTQLENTEIQWLEAQRRQSELTALSQAIMLLIGALAVILMLWMASGGVGGNAQPGAFNCPVCLLRVSRV
;
A
#
# COMPACT_ATOMS: atom_id res chain seq x y z
N MET A 1 1.20 17.67 -10.96
CA MET A 1 0.11 17.73 -9.94
C MET A 1 -1.17 18.40 -10.45
N ARG A 2 -1.14 19.45 -11.29
CA ARG A 2 -2.37 20.09 -11.83
C ARG A 2 -3.21 19.21 -12.78
N ALA A 3 -2.63 18.17 -13.37
CA ALA A 3 -3.34 17.24 -14.24
C ALA A 3 -4.35 16.30 -13.52
N LEU A 4 -4.26 16.16 -12.19
CA LEU A 4 -5.12 15.25 -11.39
C LEU A 4 -6.37 15.94 -10.81
N LEU A 5 -6.40 17.28 -10.76
CA LEU A 5 -7.48 18.08 -10.20
C LEU A 5 -8.87 17.85 -10.85
N PRO A 6 -9.01 17.79 -12.19
CA PRO A 6 -10.33 17.57 -12.81
C PRO A 6 -10.88 16.16 -12.55
N TYR A 7 -10.03 15.17 -12.24
CA TYR A 7 -10.44 13.79 -11.99
C TYR A 7 -10.87 13.55 -10.53
N LEU A 8 -10.23 14.22 -9.56
CA LEU A 8 -10.71 14.30 -8.18
C LEU A 8 -12.12 14.88 -8.07
N ALA A 9 -12.52 15.74 -9.02
CA ALA A 9 -13.87 16.31 -9.08
C ALA A 9 -14.94 15.28 -9.51
N LEU A 10 -14.62 14.27 -10.32
CA LEU A 10 -15.55 13.17 -10.64
C LEU A 10 -15.77 12.25 -9.43
N TYR A 11 -14.74 12.07 -8.60
CA TYR A 11 -14.79 11.29 -7.36
C TYR A 11 -15.69 11.93 -6.29
N LYS A 12 -15.89 13.26 -6.33
CA LYS A 12 -16.86 13.95 -5.46
C LYS A 12 -18.31 13.47 -5.65
N ARG A 13 -18.62 12.74 -6.74
CA ARG A 13 -19.97 12.20 -6.99
C ARG A 13 -20.28 10.91 -6.21
N HIS A 14 -19.27 10.17 -5.73
CA HIS A 14 -19.44 8.91 -4.97
C HIS A 14 -18.85 8.98 -3.55
N LYS A 15 -18.90 10.16 -2.91
CA LYS A 15 -18.33 10.40 -1.56
C LYS A 15 -18.78 9.38 -0.52
N TRP A 16 -20.02 8.91 -0.60
CA TRP A 16 -20.61 7.97 0.37
C TRP A 16 -19.95 6.59 0.38
N MET A 17 -19.69 5.99 -0.79
CA MET A 17 -18.98 4.70 -0.85
C MET A 17 -17.53 4.84 -0.40
N LEU A 18 -16.93 6.00 -0.65
CA LEU A 18 -15.55 6.29 -0.32
C LEU A 18 -15.33 6.55 1.17
N SER A 19 -16.20 7.36 1.77
CA SER A 19 -16.21 7.53 3.22
C SER A 19 -16.50 6.21 3.92
N LEU A 20 -17.41 5.39 3.38
CA LEU A 20 -17.70 4.06 3.92
C LEU A 20 -16.46 3.15 3.86
N GLY A 21 -15.78 3.08 2.72
CA GLY A 21 -14.54 2.30 2.57
C GLY A 21 -13.45 2.75 3.55
N ILE A 22 -13.25 4.06 3.71
CA ILE A 22 -12.27 4.61 4.67
C ILE A 22 -12.69 4.30 6.11
N VAL A 23 -13.96 4.48 6.47
CA VAL A 23 -14.46 4.17 7.82
C VAL A 23 -14.27 2.69 8.12
N LEU A 24 -14.58 1.80 7.19
CA LEU A 24 -14.35 0.37 7.36
C LEU A 24 -12.87 0.03 7.50
N ALA A 25 -11.99 0.65 6.70
CA ALA A 25 -10.55 0.50 6.84
C ALA A 25 -10.06 0.97 8.23
N ILE A 26 -10.60 2.08 8.74
CA ILE A 26 -10.27 2.56 10.09
C ILE A 26 -10.75 1.56 11.15
N VAL A 27 -11.98 1.06 11.04
CA VAL A 27 -12.52 0.06 11.97
C VAL A 27 -11.70 -1.24 11.96
N THR A 28 -11.26 -1.71 10.79
CA THR A 28 -10.42 -2.92 10.70
C THR A 28 -9.04 -2.70 11.30
N LEU A 29 -8.47 -1.52 11.11
CA LEU A 29 -7.19 -1.11 11.70
C LEU A 29 -7.30 -1.01 13.23
N LEU A 30 -8.34 -0.36 13.74
CA LEU A 30 -8.62 -0.28 15.18
C LEU A 30 -8.85 -1.66 15.80
N ALA A 31 -9.61 -2.53 15.14
CA ALA A 31 -9.80 -3.91 15.59
C ALA A 31 -8.48 -4.70 15.61
N SER A 32 -7.60 -4.45 14.63
CA SER A 32 -6.28 -5.10 14.57
C SER A 32 -5.35 -4.64 15.69
N ILE A 33 -5.30 -3.33 15.96
CA ILE A 33 -4.54 -2.74 17.06
C ILE A 33 -5.09 -3.24 18.39
N GLY A 34 -6.40 -3.14 18.59
CA GLY A 34 -7.08 -3.63 19.79
C GLY A 34 -6.80 -5.10 20.07
N LEU A 35 -6.81 -5.95 19.04
CA LEU A 35 -6.45 -7.37 19.17
C LEU A 35 -5.01 -7.54 19.69
N LEU A 36 -4.03 -6.83 19.11
CA LEU A 36 -2.64 -6.92 19.53
C LEU A 36 -2.44 -6.39 20.96
N THR A 37 -3.06 -5.27 21.31
CA THR A 37 -2.98 -4.67 22.65
C THR A 37 -3.65 -5.55 23.70
N LEU A 38 -4.87 -6.05 23.44
CA LEU A 38 -5.58 -6.98 24.33
C LEU A 38 -4.79 -8.28 24.51
N SER A 39 -4.24 -8.83 23.43
CA SER A 39 -3.42 -10.04 23.48
C SER A 39 -2.15 -9.82 24.30
N GLY A 40 -1.47 -8.69 24.11
CA GLY A 40 -0.29 -8.32 24.87
C GLY A 40 -0.58 -8.17 26.36
N TRP A 41 -1.64 -7.43 26.70
CA TRP A 41 -2.09 -7.29 28.09
C TRP A 41 -2.47 -8.64 28.72
N PHE A 42 -3.20 -9.48 27.99
CA PHE A 42 -3.60 -10.81 28.47
C PHE A 42 -2.40 -11.72 28.73
N LEU A 43 -1.39 -11.72 27.84
CA LEU A 43 -0.17 -12.51 28.00
C LEU A 43 0.62 -12.03 29.23
N SER A 44 0.81 -10.72 29.37
CA SER A 44 1.53 -10.15 30.51
C SER A 44 0.79 -10.36 31.83
N ALA A 45 -0.54 -10.17 31.85
CA ALA A 45 -1.35 -10.39 33.04
C ALA A 45 -1.35 -11.87 33.46
N SER A 46 -1.37 -12.80 32.50
CA SER A 46 -1.24 -14.24 32.77
C SER A 46 0.14 -14.59 33.34
N ALA A 47 1.20 -13.96 32.82
CA ALA A 47 2.57 -14.15 33.32
C ALA A 47 2.72 -13.65 34.77
N VAL A 48 2.08 -12.54 35.14
CA VAL A 48 2.10 -11.99 36.51
C VAL A 48 1.21 -12.81 37.46
N ALA A 49 0.06 -13.29 37.00
CA ALA A 49 -0.86 -14.07 37.83
C ALA A 49 -0.30 -15.47 38.20
N GLY A 50 0.55 -16.06 37.35
CA GLY A 50 1.22 -17.34 37.61
C GLY A 50 0.27 -18.47 38.02
N VAL A 51 0.73 -19.37 38.91
CA VAL A 51 -0.07 -20.50 39.41
C VAL A 51 -1.24 -20.03 40.30
N ALA A 52 -1.14 -18.84 40.91
CA ALA A 52 -2.17 -18.27 41.77
C ALA A 52 -3.43 -17.79 41.01
N GLY A 53 -3.31 -17.56 39.69
CA GLY A 53 -4.42 -17.14 38.83
C GLY A 53 -5.40 -18.25 38.43
N LEU A 54 -5.09 -19.53 38.69
CA LEU A 54 -5.93 -20.66 38.24
C LEU A 54 -7.40 -20.60 38.72
N TYR A 55 -7.65 -19.98 39.87
CA TYR A 55 -8.98 -19.96 40.50
C TYR A 55 -9.67 -18.58 40.49
N SER A 56 -8.94 -17.50 40.22
CA SER A 56 -9.46 -16.12 40.30
C SER A 56 -9.37 -15.33 39.00
N PHE A 57 -8.62 -15.81 38.00
CA PHE A 57 -8.37 -15.07 36.77
C PHE A 57 -9.46 -15.36 35.72
N ASN A 58 -10.29 -14.35 35.42
CA ASN A 58 -11.36 -14.46 34.43
C ASN A 58 -10.79 -14.42 33.00
N TYR A 59 -10.39 -15.58 32.49
CA TYR A 59 -9.88 -15.74 31.12
C TYR A 59 -10.97 -15.56 30.04
N MET A 60 -12.25 -15.66 30.40
CA MET A 60 -13.36 -15.63 29.45
C MET A 60 -13.57 -14.22 28.85
N LEU A 61 -13.45 -13.17 29.68
CA LEU A 61 -13.64 -11.78 29.25
C LEU A 61 -12.59 -11.32 28.21
N PRO A 62 -11.26 -11.51 28.43
CA PRO A 62 -10.25 -11.18 27.43
C PRO A 62 -10.37 -12.04 26.18
N ALA A 63 -10.68 -13.34 26.32
CA ALA A 63 -10.86 -14.24 25.19
C ALA A 63 -12.05 -13.84 24.30
N ALA A 64 -13.16 -13.41 24.90
CA ALA A 64 -14.30 -12.88 24.17
C ALA A 64 -13.95 -11.57 23.43
N GLY A 65 -13.18 -10.68 24.06
CA GLY A 65 -12.68 -9.46 23.43
C GLY A 65 -11.79 -9.72 22.22
N VAL A 66 -10.84 -10.67 22.34
CA VAL A 66 -9.97 -11.07 21.23
C VAL A 66 -10.77 -11.67 20.08
N ARG A 67 -11.74 -12.56 20.36
CA ARG A 67 -12.62 -13.14 19.33
C ARG A 67 -13.48 -12.08 18.65
N GLY A 68 -14.08 -11.16 19.42
CA GLY A 68 -14.87 -10.05 18.89
C GLY A 68 -14.05 -9.14 17.97
N ALA A 69 -12.83 -8.79 18.39
CA ALA A 69 -11.90 -8.01 17.59
C ALA A 69 -11.48 -8.76 16.30
N ALA A 70 -11.23 -10.07 16.38
CA ALA A 70 -10.88 -10.89 15.22
C ALA A 70 -12.02 -10.98 14.20
N ILE A 71 -13.26 -11.15 14.66
CA ILE A 71 -14.45 -11.17 13.80
C ILE A 71 -14.65 -9.79 13.15
N THR A 72 -14.59 -8.72 13.95
CA THR A 72 -14.73 -7.33 13.45
C THR A 72 -13.67 -7.00 12.41
N ARG A 73 -12.41 -7.40 12.64
CA ARG A 73 -11.32 -7.25 11.68
C ARG A 73 -11.60 -7.99 10.37
N THR A 74 -12.07 -9.23 10.45
CA THR A 74 -12.32 -10.07 9.27
C THR A 74 -13.51 -9.57 8.47
N ALA A 75 -14.62 -9.29 9.14
CA ALA A 75 -15.82 -8.75 8.53
C ALA A 75 -15.56 -7.36 7.91
N GLY A 76 -14.93 -6.46 8.66
CA GLY A 76 -14.60 -5.13 8.16
C GLY A 76 -13.71 -5.19 6.91
N ARG A 77 -12.72 -6.10 6.87
CA ARG A 77 -11.81 -6.23 5.72
C ARG A 77 -12.53 -6.81 4.51
N TYR A 78 -13.48 -7.72 4.73
CA TYR A 78 -14.34 -8.24 3.67
C TYR A 78 -15.20 -7.13 3.05
N PHE A 79 -15.90 -6.35 3.89
CA PHE A 79 -16.73 -5.26 3.40
C PHE A 79 -15.90 -4.12 2.78
N GLU A 80 -14.71 -3.81 3.32
CA GLU A 80 -13.78 -2.84 2.72
C GLU A 80 -13.38 -3.26 1.31
N ARG A 81 -13.06 -4.54 1.12
CA ARG A 81 -12.77 -5.12 -0.21
C ARG A 81 -13.98 -5.08 -1.12
N LEU A 82 -15.17 -5.39 -0.60
CA LEU A 82 -16.40 -5.38 -1.40
C LEU A 82 -16.73 -3.96 -1.90
N VAL A 83 -16.66 -2.97 -1.01
CA VAL A 83 -16.93 -1.56 -1.34
C VAL A 83 -15.89 -1.00 -2.31
N SER A 84 -14.61 -1.31 -2.09
CA SER A 84 -13.54 -0.87 -3.01
C SER A 84 -13.66 -1.49 -4.39
N HIS A 85 -13.95 -2.79 -4.47
CA HIS A 85 -14.11 -3.49 -5.74
C HIS A 85 -15.34 -3.01 -6.52
N ASP A 86 -16.46 -2.78 -5.83
CA ASP A 86 -17.66 -2.22 -6.43
C ASP A 86 -17.45 -0.77 -6.90
N ALA A 87 -16.65 0.02 -6.19
CA ALA A 87 -16.24 1.35 -6.63
C ALA A 87 -15.43 1.29 -7.94
N THR A 88 -14.43 0.40 -8.04
CA THR A 88 -13.67 0.17 -9.28
C THR A 88 -14.58 -0.19 -10.44
N PHE A 89 -15.52 -1.12 -10.24
CA PHE A 89 -16.42 -1.52 -11.32
C PHE A 89 -17.36 -0.41 -11.79
N ARG A 90 -17.89 0.42 -10.89
CA ARG A 90 -18.74 1.56 -11.26
C ARG A 90 -17.96 2.62 -12.04
N VAL A 91 -16.68 2.82 -11.72
CA VAL A 91 -15.79 3.71 -12.47
C VAL A 91 -15.53 3.15 -13.87
N LEU A 92 -15.20 1.86 -13.99
CA LEU A 92 -15.00 1.18 -15.27
C LEU A 92 -16.25 1.24 -16.15
N GLN A 93 -17.43 1.02 -15.58
CA GLN A 93 -18.71 1.10 -16.30
C GLN A 93 -18.96 2.51 -16.83
N HIS A 94 -18.84 3.55 -15.99
CA HIS A 94 -19.03 4.94 -16.41
C HIS A 94 -18.06 5.33 -17.52
N LEU A 95 -16.81 4.89 -17.41
CA LEU A 95 -15.81 5.23 -18.40
C LEU A 95 -16.07 4.54 -19.74
N ARG A 96 -16.44 3.26 -19.74
CA ARG A 96 -16.85 2.56 -20.96
C ARG A 96 -17.98 3.33 -21.65
N ILE A 97 -19.04 3.68 -20.92
CA ILE A 97 -20.19 4.42 -21.46
C ILE A 97 -19.78 5.81 -21.97
N TYR A 98 -18.97 6.56 -21.21
CA TYR A 98 -18.49 7.88 -21.61
C TYR A 98 -17.62 7.82 -22.87
N THR A 99 -16.74 6.83 -22.97
CA THR A 99 -15.84 6.67 -24.11
C THR A 99 -16.61 6.26 -25.36
N PHE A 100 -17.53 5.29 -25.25
CA PHE A 100 -18.40 4.89 -26.36
C PHE A 100 -19.31 6.03 -26.84
N SER A 101 -19.94 6.77 -25.92
CA SER A 101 -20.82 7.90 -26.26
C SER A 101 -20.07 9.08 -26.88
N LYS A 102 -18.78 9.27 -26.56
CA LYS A 102 -17.94 10.28 -27.20
C LYS A 102 -17.38 9.84 -28.54
N LEU A 103 -17.15 8.54 -28.76
CA LEU A 103 -16.68 7.98 -30.04
C LEU A 103 -17.78 7.89 -31.11
N LEU A 104 -18.99 7.52 -30.72
CA LEU A 104 -20.17 7.41 -31.60
C LEU A 104 -20.43 8.62 -32.52
N PRO A 105 -20.32 9.88 -32.05
CA PRO A 105 -20.58 11.06 -32.88
C PRO A 105 -19.39 11.53 -33.75
N LEU A 106 -18.19 10.94 -33.64
CA LEU A 106 -17.06 11.36 -34.49
C LEU A 106 -17.17 10.74 -35.89
N SER A 107 -17.13 11.60 -36.91
CA SER A 107 -17.10 11.18 -38.31
C SER A 107 -15.83 10.38 -38.66
N PRO A 108 -15.90 9.45 -39.64
CA PRO A 108 -14.77 8.61 -40.05
C PRO A 108 -13.50 9.39 -40.44
N ALA A 109 -13.64 10.64 -40.91
CA ALA A 109 -12.55 11.50 -41.33
C ALA A 109 -11.67 12.02 -40.16
N GLY A 110 -12.24 12.18 -38.97
CA GLY A 110 -11.49 12.55 -37.76
C GLY A 110 -10.73 11.39 -37.13
N LEU A 111 -11.23 10.16 -37.31
CA LEU A 111 -10.60 8.92 -36.82
C LEU A 111 -9.47 8.41 -37.74
N ALA A 112 -9.43 8.78 -39.01
CA ALA A 112 -8.39 8.33 -39.94
C ALA A 112 -6.96 8.75 -39.52
N ARG A 113 -6.83 9.85 -38.75
CA ARG A 113 -5.54 10.38 -38.29
C ARG A 113 -4.98 9.68 -37.04
N TYR A 114 -5.80 8.87 -36.37
CA TYR A 114 -5.41 8.10 -35.20
C TYR A 114 -5.79 6.65 -35.43
N ARG A 115 -4.78 5.77 -35.48
CA ARG A 115 -4.95 4.32 -35.65
C ARG A 115 -6.08 3.82 -34.74
N GLN A 116 -7.18 3.33 -35.32
CA GLN A 116 -8.51 3.15 -34.68
C GLN A 116 -8.53 2.32 -33.37
N GLY A 117 -7.44 1.62 -33.02
CA GLY A 117 -7.29 0.91 -31.75
C GLY A 117 -6.42 1.62 -30.70
N GLU A 118 -5.59 2.61 -31.05
CA GLU A 118 -4.64 3.22 -30.10
C GLU A 118 -5.29 4.26 -29.18
N LEU A 119 -6.23 5.09 -29.69
CA LEU A 119 -6.91 6.09 -28.86
C LEU A 119 -7.80 5.44 -27.79
N LEU A 120 -8.60 4.43 -28.18
CA LEU A 120 -9.47 3.72 -27.25
C LEU A 120 -8.64 2.98 -26.18
N ASN A 121 -7.60 2.25 -26.60
CA ASN A 121 -6.73 1.54 -25.65
C ASN A 121 -5.97 2.51 -24.74
N ARG A 122 -5.57 3.69 -25.22
CA ARG A 122 -4.88 4.69 -24.41
C ARG A 122 -5.80 5.37 -23.41
N VAL A 123 -7.03 5.73 -23.81
CA VAL A 123 -8.01 6.31 -22.88
C VAL A 123 -8.45 5.30 -21.82
N VAL A 124 -8.65 4.03 -22.20
CA VAL A 124 -8.98 2.95 -21.25
C VAL A 124 -7.80 2.68 -20.32
N ALA A 125 -6.57 2.56 -20.83
CA ALA A 125 -5.38 2.34 -20.00
C ALA A 125 -5.08 3.52 -19.06
N ASP A 126 -5.23 4.77 -19.52
CA ASP A 126 -4.99 5.96 -18.70
C ASP A 126 -6.01 6.05 -17.56
N VAL A 127 -7.24 5.56 -17.73
CA VAL A 127 -8.23 5.55 -16.66
C VAL A 127 -8.07 4.35 -15.73
N ASP A 128 -7.71 3.18 -16.25
CA ASP A 128 -7.35 2.04 -15.42
C ASP A 128 -6.20 2.38 -14.46
N THR A 129 -5.21 3.16 -14.93
CA THR A 129 -4.11 3.63 -14.05
C THR A 129 -4.55 4.64 -12.99
N LEU A 130 -5.57 5.46 -13.27
CA LEU A 130 -6.15 6.41 -12.31
C LEU A 130 -6.90 5.70 -11.17
N ASP A 131 -7.60 4.61 -11.44
CA ASP A 131 -8.31 3.85 -10.40
C ASP A 131 -7.32 3.18 -9.42
N HIS A 132 -6.21 2.67 -9.96
CA HIS A 132 -5.13 2.11 -9.15
C HIS A 132 -4.50 3.16 -8.21
N LEU A 133 -4.45 4.43 -8.61
CA LEU A 133 -3.89 5.50 -7.77
C LEU A 133 -4.75 5.74 -6.52
N TYR A 134 -6.08 5.75 -6.64
CA TYR A 134 -6.93 5.97 -5.48
C TYR A 134 -6.84 4.81 -4.48
N LEU A 135 -7.04 3.58 -4.97
CA LEU A 135 -7.10 2.41 -4.11
C LEU A 135 -5.74 1.95 -3.58
N ARG A 136 -4.66 2.15 -4.33
CA ARG A 136 -3.31 1.71 -3.92
C ARG A 136 -2.45 2.80 -3.30
N VAL A 137 -2.80 4.08 -3.45
CA VAL A 137 -1.98 5.18 -2.90
C VAL A 137 -2.76 5.97 -1.85
N ILE A 138 -3.95 6.47 -2.18
CA ILE A 138 -4.69 7.34 -1.24
C ILE A 138 -5.21 6.55 -0.05
N SER A 139 -5.87 5.42 -0.28
CA SER A 139 -6.42 4.59 0.82
C SER A 139 -5.34 4.15 1.82
N PRO A 140 -4.20 3.56 1.41
CA PRO A 140 -3.15 3.18 2.35
C PRO A 140 -2.51 4.37 3.07
N LEU A 141 -2.38 5.53 2.42
CA LEU A 141 -1.76 6.71 3.03
C LEU A 141 -2.64 7.33 4.11
N VAL A 142 -3.96 7.40 3.88
CA VAL A 142 -4.94 7.80 4.89
C VAL A 142 -4.99 6.78 6.03
N GLY A 143 -5.02 5.49 5.71
CA GLY A 143 -4.99 4.42 6.72
C GLY A 143 -3.73 4.48 7.60
N ALA A 144 -2.55 4.66 7.00
CA ALA A 144 -1.30 4.82 7.72
C ALA A 144 -1.32 6.05 8.64
N PHE A 145 -1.81 7.20 8.14
CA PHE A 145 -1.92 8.41 8.95
C PHE A 145 -2.84 8.23 10.17
N VAL A 146 -4.01 7.60 9.99
CA VAL A 146 -4.93 7.32 11.10
C VAL A 146 -4.30 6.36 12.11
N VAL A 147 -3.61 5.32 11.64
CA VAL A 147 -2.90 4.37 12.53
C VAL A 147 -1.85 5.09 13.37
N ILE A 148 -1.03 5.95 12.74
CA ILE A 148 -0.02 6.73 13.47
C ILE A 148 -0.69 7.59 14.54
N MET A 149 -1.75 8.30 14.20
CA MET A 149 -2.47 9.16 15.14
C MET A 149 -3.05 8.35 16.32
N VAL A 150 -3.70 7.22 16.05
CA VAL A 150 -4.29 6.35 17.08
C VAL A 150 -3.21 5.77 17.99
N VAL A 151 -2.11 5.26 17.42
CA VAL A 151 -1.01 4.67 18.19
C VAL A 151 -0.32 5.73 19.04
N THR A 152 -0.06 6.92 18.49
CA THR A 152 0.54 8.04 19.23
C THR A 152 -0.37 8.51 20.37
N ILE A 153 -1.67 8.71 20.12
CA ILE A 153 -2.63 9.12 21.17
C ILE A 153 -2.73 8.02 22.23
N GLY A 154 -2.82 6.75 21.83
CA GLY A 154 -2.89 5.61 22.74
C GLY A 154 -1.66 5.51 23.64
N LEU A 155 -0.46 5.67 23.09
CA LEU A 155 0.79 5.68 23.85
C LEU A 155 0.92 6.93 24.73
N SER A 156 0.35 8.06 24.33
CA SER A 156 0.41 9.31 25.09
C SER A 156 -0.26 9.21 26.46
N PHE A 157 -1.22 8.29 26.63
CA PHE A 157 -1.81 7.99 27.94
C PHE A 157 -0.87 7.23 28.88
N LEU A 158 0.16 6.56 28.34
CA LEU A 158 1.15 5.81 29.11
C LEU A 158 2.40 6.67 29.36
N ASP A 159 3.00 7.20 28.29
CA ASP A 159 4.19 8.03 28.36
C ASP A 159 4.28 8.94 27.13
N PHE A 160 4.32 10.25 27.38
CA PHE A 160 4.39 11.27 26.33
C PHE A 160 5.69 11.17 25.52
N THR A 161 6.81 10.84 26.16
CA THR A 161 8.12 10.77 25.48
C THR A 161 8.13 9.63 24.48
N LEU A 162 7.67 8.43 24.89
CA LEU A 162 7.55 7.27 24.00
C LEU A 162 6.57 7.51 22.84
N ALA A 163 5.45 8.18 23.13
CA ALA A 163 4.43 8.49 22.13
C ALA A 163 4.97 9.41 21.02
N PHE A 164 5.64 10.50 21.40
CA PHE A 164 6.16 11.47 20.45
C PHE A 164 7.39 10.96 19.69
N THR A 165 8.26 10.14 20.31
CA THR A 165 9.40 9.56 19.60
C THR A 165 8.94 8.57 18.53
N LEU A 166 8.08 7.62 18.87
CA LEU A 166 7.57 6.64 17.90
C LEU A 166 6.68 7.32 16.85
N GLY A 167 5.75 8.17 17.29
CA GLY A 167 4.89 8.95 16.39
C GLY A 167 5.70 9.81 15.42
N GLY A 168 6.76 10.46 15.91
CA GLY A 168 7.69 11.24 15.11
C GLY A 168 8.41 10.41 14.06
N ILE A 169 8.97 9.25 14.43
CA ILE A 169 9.65 8.35 13.48
C ILE A 169 8.66 7.86 12.41
N MET A 170 7.46 7.42 12.80
CA MET A 170 6.46 6.92 11.85
C MET A 170 5.94 8.03 10.91
N LEU A 171 5.73 9.23 11.44
CA LEU A 171 5.26 10.36 10.64
C LEU A 171 6.35 10.83 9.68
N LEU A 172 7.60 10.93 10.16
CA LEU A 172 8.75 11.29 9.32
C LEU A 172 8.95 10.28 8.18
N THR A 173 8.87 8.98 8.47
CA THR A 173 8.94 7.95 7.41
C THR A 173 7.79 8.05 6.42
N LEU A 174 6.55 8.28 6.89
CA LEU A 174 5.38 8.44 6.02
C LEU A 174 5.52 9.64 5.06
N PHE A 175 6.10 10.75 5.52
CA PHE A 175 6.25 11.95 4.69
C PHE A 175 7.53 11.96 3.85
N LEU A 176 8.63 11.36 4.32
CA LEU A 176 9.93 11.45 3.67
C LEU A 176 10.16 10.34 2.64
N MET A 177 9.69 9.11 2.90
CA MET A 177 9.94 7.96 2.02
C MET A 177 9.23 8.07 0.66
N PRO A 178 7.91 8.36 0.58
CA PRO A 178 7.22 8.45 -0.70
C PRO A 178 7.82 9.45 -1.70
N PRO A 179 8.14 10.71 -1.33
CA PRO A 179 8.73 11.65 -2.29
C PRO A 179 10.15 11.29 -2.71
N LEU A 180 10.95 10.71 -1.80
CA LEU A 180 12.31 10.28 -2.09
C LEU A 180 12.31 9.17 -3.15
N PHE A 181 11.54 8.11 -2.92
CA PHE A 181 11.44 6.97 -3.83
C PHE A 181 10.64 7.29 -5.09
N TYR A 182 9.68 8.21 -5.03
CA TYR A 182 8.99 8.71 -6.23
C TYR A 182 9.98 9.43 -7.16
N ARG A 183 10.85 10.30 -6.63
CA ARG A 183 11.87 10.98 -7.43
C ARG A 183 12.90 10.01 -8.00
N ALA A 184 13.35 9.05 -7.20
CA ALA A 184 14.31 8.02 -7.64
C ALA A 184 13.74 7.06 -8.69
N GLY A 185 12.46 6.69 -8.59
CA GLY A 185 11.81 5.73 -9.49
C GLY A 185 11.16 6.34 -10.74
N LYS A 186 10.95 7.66 -10.79
CA LYS A 186 10.20 8.31 -11.89
C LYS A 186 10.84 8.08 -13.27
N SER A 187 12.15 8.29 -13.39
CA SER A 187 12.87 8.13 -14.66
C SER A 187 12.89 6.65 -15.09
N THR A 188 13.16 5.74 -14.17
CA THR A 188 13.17 4.29 -14.41
C THR A 188 11.81 3.79 -14.88
N GLY A 189 10.71 4.23 -14.26
CA GLY A 189 9.35 3.85 -14.65
C GLY A 189 8.93 4.39 -16.02
N GLN A 190 9.36 5.61 -16.38
CA GLN A 190 9.13 6.19 -17.70
C GLN A 190 9.89 5.41 -18.79
N ASN A 191 11.17 5.12 -18.55
CA ASN A 191 12.00 4.33 -19.46
C ASN A 191 11.44 2.91 -19.65
N LEU A 192 11.01 2.27 -18.56
CA LEU A 192 10.41 0.93 -18.60
C LEU A 192 9.15 0.90 -19.47
N THR A 193 8.27 1.90 -19.33
CA THR A 193 7.03 1.99 -20.12
C THR A 193 7.35 2.24 -21.59
N HIS A 194 8.32 3.10 -21.88
CA HIS A 194 8.77 3.41 -23.24
C HIS A 194 9.39 2.19 -23.95
N LEU A 195 10.34 1.52 -23.29
CA LEU A 195 11.01 0.32 -23.83
C LEU A 195 10.03 -0.83 -24.07
N ARG A 196 9.09 -1.05 -23.16
CA ARG A 196 8.03 -2.06 -23.33
C ARG A 196 7.12 -1.73 -24.53
N GLY A 197 6.82 -0.46 -24.75
CA GLY A 197 6.08 0.01 -25.92
C GLY A 197 6.85 -0.21 -27.22
N GLN A 198 8.12 0.16 -27.24
CA GLN A 198 9.01 -0.02 -28.39
C GLN A 198 9.17 -1.50 -28.76
N TYR A 199 9.41 -2.38 -27.79
CA TYR A 199 9.53 -3.82 -28.00
C TYR A 199 8.25 -4.40 -28.63
N ARG A 200 7.07 -4.04 -28.11
CA ARG A 200 5.78 -4.47 -28.69
C ARG A 200 5.60 -3.99 -30.12
N GLN A 201 5.99 -2.74 -30.41
CA GLN A 201 5.87 -2.17 -31.74
C GLN A 201 6.82 -2.86 -32.74
N GLN A 202 8.07 -3.12 -32.34
CA GLN A 202 9.05 -3.86 -33.14
C GLN A 202 8.59 -5.31 -33.39
N LEU A 203 8.11 -5.99 -32.37
CA LEU A 203 7.61 -7.37 -32.48
C LEU A 203 6.42 -7.46 -33.44
N THR A 204 5.49 -6.51 -33.34
CA THR A 204 4.33 -6.46 -34.24
C THR A 204 4.76 -6.19 -35.68
N ALA A 205 5.71 -5.28 -35.91
CA ALA A 205 6.25 -5.00 -37.24
C ALA A 205 6.97 -6.22 -37.83
N TRP A 206 7.74 -6.95 -37.02
CA TRP A 206 8.41 -8.18 -37.45
C TRP A 206 7.41 -9.28 -37.84
N LEU A 207 6.37 -9.50 -37.04
CA LEU A 207 5.33 -10.49 -37.33
C LEU A 207 4.55 -10.14 -38.61
N GLN A 208 4.27 -8.85 -38.83
CA GLN A 208 3.56 -8.39 -40.04
C GLN A 208 4.44 -8.46 -41.29
N GLY A 209 5.74 -8.18 -41.17
CA GLY A 209 6.71 -8.16 -42.26
C GLY A 209 7.53 -9.44 -42.42
N GLN A 210 7.17 -10.55 -41.75
CA GLN A 210 8.01 -11.74 -41.67
C GLN A 210 8.38 -12.30 -43.05
N ALA A 211 7.41 -12.40 -43.96
CA ALA A 211 7.62 -12.94 -45.31
C ALA A 211 8.61 -12.07 -46.12
N GLU A 212 8.51 -10.75 -46.02
CA GLU A 212 9.43 -9.82 -46.69
C GLU A 212 10.84 -9.94 -46.09
N LEU A 213 10.94 -9.98 -44.76
CA LEU A 213 12.22 -10.08 -44.06
C LEU A 213 12.96 -11.39 -44.35
N THR A 214 12.23 -12.50 -44.55
CA THR A 214 12.85 -13.78 -44.94
C THR A 214 13.30 -13.76 -46.40
N ILE A 215 12.54 -13.16 -47.32
CA ILE A 215 12.91 -13.05 -48.74
C ILE A 215 14.18 -12.20 -48.91
N PHE A 216 14.29 -11.09 -48.19
CA PHE A 216 15.45 -10.19 -48.27
C PHE A 216 16.62 -10.57 -47.34
N GLY A 217 16.54 -11.69 -46.61
CA GLY A 217 17.61 -12.14 -45.70
C GLY A 217 17.89 -11.19 -44.54
N ALA A 218 16.93 -10.35 -44.15
CA ALA A 218 17.08 -9.30 -43.15
C ALA A 218 16.67 -9.74 -41.73
N SER A 219 16.28 -11.01 -41.54
CA SER A 219 15.76 -11.56 -40.28
C SER A 219 16.72 -11.40 -39.11
N ASP A 220 18.01 -11.69 -39.31
CA ASP A 220 19.00 -11.67 -38.23
C ASP A 220 19.23 -10.25 -37.69
N ARG A 221 19.29 -9.26 -38.59
CA ARG A 221 19.42 -7.85 -38.21
C ARG A 221 18.24 -7.37 -37.34
N TYR A 222 17.01 -7.73 -37.73
CA TYR A 222 15.81 -7.39 -36.94
C TYR A 222 15.77 -8.12 -35.60
N ARG A 223 16.23 -9.38 -35.56
CA ARG A 223 16.37 -10.15 -34.34
C ARG A 223 17.37 -9.50 -33.38
N THR A 224 18.56 -9.12 -33.85
CA THR A 224 19.54 -8.40 -33.02
C THR A 224 19.00 -7.08 -32.49
N GLN A 225 18.20 -6.36 -33.28
CA GLN A 225 17.57 -5.11 -32.83
C GLN A 225 16.52 -5.33 -31.73
N LEU A 226 15.72 -6.40 -31.84
CA LEU A 226 14.78 -6.83 -30.80
C LEU A 226 15.52 -7.26 -29.52
N GLU A 227 16.56 -8.08 -29.63
CA GLU A 227 17.39 -8.54 -28.51
C GLU A 227 18.06 -7.35 -27.79
N ASN A 228 18.58 -6.36 -28.51
CA ASN A 228 19.14 -5.15 -27.91
C ASN A 228 18.09 -4.35 -27.12
N THR A 229 16.87 -4.25 -27.64
CA THR A 229 15.77 -3.57 -26.96
C THR A 229 15.31 -4.34 -25.72
N GLU A 230 15.30 -5.68 -25.81
CA GLU A 230 15.00 -6.57 -24.69
C GLU A 230 16.02 -6.46 -23.57
N ILE A 231 17.32 -6.43 -23.87
CA ILE A 231 18.38 -6.25 -22.86
C ILE A 231 18.20 -4.92 -22.12
N GLN A 232 17.95 -3.83 -22.85
CA GLN A 232 17.68 -2.53 -22.23
C GLN A 232 16.42 -2.56 -21.36
N TRP A 233 15.38 -3.26 -21.81
CA TRP A 233 14.15 -3.44 -21.04
C TRP A 233 14.39 -4.22 -19.75
N LEU A 234 15.12 -5.33 -19.81
CA LEU A 234 15.48 -6.15 -18.65
C LEU A 234 16.36 -5.37 -17.66
N GLU A 235 17.29 -4.56 -18.14
CA GLU A 235 18.11 -3.71 -17.28
C GLU A 235 17.26 -2.63 -16.56
N ALA A 236 16.35 -1.97 -17.29
CA ALA A 236 15.40 -1.03 -16.68
C ALA A 236 14.49 -1.71 -15.64
N GLN A 237 14.03 -2.93 -15.93
CA GLN A 237 13.24 -3.74 -15.00
C GLN A 237 14.06 -4.12 -13.75
N ARG A 238 15.34 -4.47 -13.92
CA ARG A 238 16.25 -4.77 -12.81
C ARG A 238 16.45 -3.55 -11.92
N ARG A 239 16.74 -2.38 -12.49
CA ARG A 239 16.88 -1.12 -11.73
C ARG A 239 15.60 -0.79 -10.94
N GLN A 240 14.43 -1.02 -11.52
CA GLN A 240 13.15 -0.83 -10.82
C GLN A 240 12.98 -1.79 -9.63
N SER A 241 13.36 -3.06 -9.82
CA SER A 241 13.33 -4.06 -8.76
C SER A 241 14.33 -3.74 -7.64
N GLU A 242 15.54 -3.30 -7.99
CA GLU A 242 16.56 -2.87 -7.03
C GLU A 242 16.10 -1.67 -6.20
N LEU A 243 15.51 -0.65 -6.83
CA LEU A 243 14.91 0.49 -6.11
C LEU A 243 13.79 0.05 -5.16
N THR A 244 12.96 -0.90 -5.59
CA THR A 244 11.87 -1.44 -4.77
C THR A 244 12.42 -2.23 -3.57
N ALA A 245 13.44 -3.06 -3.80
CA ALA A 245 14.11 -3.84 -2.76
C ALA A 245 14.82 -2.92 -1.75
N LEU A 246 15.52 -1.88 -2.21
CA LEU A 246 16.12 -0.86 -1.34
C LEU A 246 15.08 -0.14 -0.48
N SER A 247 13.93 0.23 -1.07
CA SER A 247 12.83 0.85 -0.32
C SER A 247 12.33 -0.05 0.80
N GLN A 248 12.10 -1.33 0.50
CA GLN A 248 11.65 -2.32 1.49
C GLN A 248 12.71 -2.56 2.57
N ALA A 249 13.98 -2.67 2.20
CA ALA A 249 15.08 -2.87 3.14
C ALA A 249 15.22 -1.69 4.11
N ILE A 250 15.17 -0.45 3.61
CA ILE A 250 15.23 0.74 4.47
C ILE A 250 13.99 0.82 5.37
N MET A 251 12.78 0.55 4.87
CA MET A 251 11.58 0.50 5.72
C MET A 251 11.71 -0.53 6.85
N LEU A 252 12.23 -1.72 6.54
CA LEU A 252 12.45 -2.78 7.52
C LEU A 252 13.50 -2.40 8.56
N LEU A 253 14.60 -1.77 8.12
CA LEU A 253 15.67 -1.29 9.00
C LEU A 253 15.15 -0.19 9.94
N ILE A 254 14.39 0.78 9.43
CA ILE A 254 13.79 1.83 10.28
C ILE A 254 12.80 1.21 11.27
N GLY A 255 11.99 0.25 10.84
CA GLY A 255 11.08 -0.48 11.73
C GLY A 255 11.83 -1.23 12.84
N ALA A 256 12.90 -1.95 12.50
CA ALA A 256 13.73 -2.66 13.47
C ALA A 256 14.42 -1.70 14.46
N LEU A 257 14.98 -0.59 13.99
CA LEU A 257 15.59 0.43 14.85
C LEU A 257 14.55 1.08 15.77
N ALA A 258 13.34 1.36 15.27
CA ALA A 258 12.26 1.89 16.09
C ALA A 258 11.87 0.93 17.21
N VAL A 259 11.79 -0.37 16.93
CA VAL A 259 11.52 -1.40 17.96
C VAL A 259 12.64 -1.46 19.00
N ILE A 260 13.91 -1.49 18.57
CA ILE A 260 15.06 -1.50 19.48
C ILE A 260 15.07 -0.25 20.37
N LEU A 261 14.83 0.92 19.78
CA LEU A 261 14.79 2.19 20.50
C LEU A 261 13.64 2.21 21.52
N MET A 262 12.46 1.72 21.14
CA MET A 262 11.32 1.60 22.05
C MET A 262 11.60 0.66 23.22
N LEU A 263 12.22 -0.50 22.96
CA LEU A 263 12.62 -1.45 24.00
C LEU A 263 13.67 -0.83 24.94
N TRP A 264 14.65 -0.12 24.40
CA TRP A 264 15.68 0.55 25.17
C TRP A 264 15.10 1.65 26.07
N MET A 265 14.24 2.52 25.52
CA MET A 265 13.59 3.59 26.30
C MET A 265 12.67 3.01 27.38
N ALA A 266 11.88 1.98 27.04
CA ALA A 266 11.02 1.32 28.01
C ALA A 266 11.79 0.56 29.11
N SER A 267 13.04 0.15 28.87
CA SER A 267 13.90 -0.46 29.90
C SER A 267 14.29 0.52 31.02
N GLY A 268 14.31 1.82 30.72
CA GLY A 268 14.59 2.89 31.68
C GLY A 268 13.42 3.24 32.61
N GLY A 269 12.26 2.59 32.42
CA GLY A 269 11.03 2.86 33.14
C GLY A 269 10.05 3.71 32.32
N VAL A 270 8.75 3.47 32.51
CA VAL A 270 7.66 4.20 31.84
C VAL A 270 7.00 5.08 32.91
N GLY A 271 7.04 6.41 32.75
CA GLY A 271 6.38 7.35 33.67
C GLY A 271 6.88 7.37 35.13
N GLY A 272 8.17 7.08 35.39
CA GLY A 272 8.78 7.20 36.73
C GLY A 272 8.40 6.10 37.75
N ASN A 273 7.57 5.12 37.37
CA ASN A 273 7.23 3.97 38.22
C ASN A 273 8.14 2.78 37.88
N ALA A 274 9.01 2.41 38.84
CA ALA A 274 9.92 1.26 38.73
C ALA A 274 9.23 -0.10 38.96
N GLN A 275 7.96 -0.11 39.40
CA GLN A 275 7.14 -1.31 39.50
C GLN A 275 6.22 -1.42 38.29
N PRO A 276 6.43 -2.40 37.39
CA PRO A 276 5.59 -2.57 36.24
C PRO A 276 4.26 -3.19 36.67
N GLY A 277 3.23 -2.36 36.85
CA GLY A 277 1.85 -2.84 36.90
C GLY A 277 1.48 -3.53 35.59
N ALA A 278 0.49 -4.42 35.64
CA ALA A 278 0.03 -5.27 34.53
C ALA A 278 -0.28 -4.53 33.20
N PHE A 279 -0.41 -3.19 33.23
CA PHE A 279 -0.56 -2.32 32.06
C PHE A 279 0.75 -2.06 31.27
N ASN A 280 1.93 -2.17 31.89
CA ASN A 280 3.22 -1.76 31.29
C ASN A 280 4.09 -2.93 30.79
N CYS A 281 3.54 -4.15 30.83
CA CYS A 281 4.35 -5.38 30.80
C CYS A 281 4.48 -6.10 29.42
N PRO A 282 4.17 -5.54 28.23
CA PRO A 282 4.63 -6.20 26.99
C PRO A 282 6.14 -6.04 26.77
N VAL A 283 6.82 -5.09 27.44
CA VAL A 283 8.28 -4.86 27.33
C VAL A 283 9.10 -5.45 28.49
N CYS A 284 8.48 -5.73 29.64
CA CYS A 284 9.20 -6.17 30.85
C CYS A 284 9.71 -7.62 30.82
N LEU A 285 9.26 -8.46 29.90
CA LEU A 285 9.67 -9.87 29.81
C LEU A 285 11.17 -10.07 29.51
N LEU A 286 11.87 -9.05 29.02
CA LEU A 286 13.32 -9.10 28.77
C LEU A 286 14.20 -8.86 30.01
N ARG A 287 13.64 -8.43 31.16
CA ARG A 287 14.43 -8.21 32.39
C ARG A 287 14.57 -9.46 33.27
N VAL A 288 13.75 -10.49 33.05
CA VAL A 288 13.77 -11.73 33.85
C VAL A 288 14.94 -12.67 33.50
N SER A 289 15.66 -12.44 32.39
CA SER A 289 16.84 -13.26 32.04
C SER A 289 18.18 -12.71 32.55
N ARG A 290 18.19 -11.70 33.43
CA ARG A 290 19.40 -11.10 34.03
C ARG A 290 19.41 -11.15 35.55
N VAL A 291 18.83 -12.22 36.13
CA VAL A 291 19.10 -12.64 37.50
C VAL A 291 19.44 -14.13 37.48
#